data_AF-A0A3C0YB90-F1
#
_entry.id   AF-A0A3C0YB90-F1
#
_cell.length_a   1.000
_cell.length_b   1.000
_cell.length_c   1.000
_cell.angle_alpha   90.00
_cell.angle_beta   90.00
_cell.angle_gamma   90.00
#
_symmetry.space_group_name_H-M   'P 1'
#
loop_
_entity.id
_entity.type
_entity.pdbx_description
1 polymer ?
#
loop_
_entity_poly.entity_id
_entity_poly.type
_entity_poly.pdbx_seq_one_letter_code
_entity_poly.pdbx_strand_id
1 'polypeptide(L)'
;MDAFVLLGSFVALMLLGMPVAYALGLASLFGALWIDLPMDAVMIQVASGVNKFSLLAIPFFVLAGALMAEGGMSRRLVAFASVLVGFVRGGLSLVNILA
;
A
#
# COMPACT_ATOMS: atom_id res chain seq x y z
N MET A 1 12.53 -27.44 -5.25
CA MET A 1 11.40 -27.87 -4.39
C MET A 1 10.89 -26.71 -3.54
N ASP A 2 11.73 -25.71 -3.31
CA ASP A 2 11.52 -24.53 -2.46
C ASP A 2 10.37 -23.65 -2.97
N ALA A 3 10.25 -23.52 -4.29
CA ALA A 3 9.14 -22.80 -4.91
C ALA A 3 7.78 -23.42 -4.57
N PHE A 4 7.68 -24.76 -4.48
CA PHE A 4 6.42 -25.41 -4.11
C PHE A 4 6.05 -25.19 -2.64
N VAL A 5 7.04 -25.10 -1.75
CA VAL A 5 6.81 -24.80 -0.33
C VAL A 5 6.32 -23.36 -0.16
N LEU A 6 6.95 -22.41 -0.85
CA LEU A 6 6.52 -21.01 -0.89
C LEU A 6 5.11 -20.83 -1.46
N LEU A 7 4.86 -21.34 -2.66
CA LEU A 7 3.57 -21.18 -3.33
C LEU A 7 2.46 -21.98 -2.63
N GLY A 8 2.77 -23.20 -2.18
CA GLY A 8 1.83 -24.06 -1.47
C GLY A 8 1.39 -23.46 -0.14
N SER A 9 2.33 -22.96 0.67
CA SER A 9 2.00 -22.29 1.93
C SER A 9 1.25 -20.98 1.71
N PHE A 10 1.63 -20.17 0.72
CA PHE A 10 0.93 -18.94 0.37
C PHE A 10 -0.53 -19.20 -0.03
N VAL A 11 -0.77 -20.15 -0.94
CA VAL A 11 -2.13 -20.50 -1.40
C VAL A 11 -2.95 -21.08 -0.26
N ALA A 12 -2.37 -21.94 0.59
CA ALA A 12 -3.06 -22.48 1.76
C ALA A 12 -3.50 -21.39 2.74
N LEU A 13 -2.63 -20.42 3.05
CA LEU A 13 -2.94 -19.30 3.94
C LEU A 13 -4.01 -18.35 3.33
N MET A 14 -3.96 -18.14 2.02
CA MET A 14 -4.99 -17.39 1.29
C MET A 14 -6.35 -18.08 1.33
N LEU A 15 -6.39 -19.40 1.15
CA LEU A 15 -7.63 -20.19 1.23
C LEU A 15 -8.23 -20.20 2.65
N LEU A 16 -7.39 -20.07 3.68
CA LEU A 16 -7.81 -19.87 5.07
C LEU A 16 -8.38 -18.46 5.34
N GLY A 17 -8.41 -17.57 4.33
CA GLY A 17 -8.97 -16.23 4.45
C GLY A 17 -8.05 -15.20 5.09
N MET A 18 -6.74 -15.48 5.20
CA MET A 18 -5.80 -14.47 5.72
C MET A 18 -5.64 -13.31 4.75
N PRO A 19 -5.51 -12.06 5.24
CA PRO A 19 -5.14 -10.94 4.40
C PRO A 19 -3.80 -11.18 3.71
N VAL A 20 -3.71 -10.78 2.43
CA VAL A 20 -2.58 -11.07 1.53
C VAL A 20 -1.22 -10.72 2.15
N ALA A 21 -1.14 -9.59 2.86
CA ALA A 21 0.10 -9.13 3.49
C ALA A 21 0.65 -10.16 4.50
N TYR A 22 -0.22 -10.73 5.35
CA TYR A 22 0.18 -11.72 6.33
C TYR A 22 0.45 -13.09 5.70
N ALA A 23 -0.36 -13.48 4.70
CA ALA A 23 -0.14 -14.72 3.97
C ALA A 23 1.23 -14.73 3.27
N LEU A 24 1.60 -13.62 2.62
CA LEU A 24 2.89 -13.45 1.95
C LEU A 24 4.06 -13.50 2.95
N GLY A 25 3.94 -12.81 4.09
CA GLY A 25 4.96 -12.79 5.12
C GLY A 25 5.23 -14.17 5.73
N LEU A 26 4.16 -14.89 6.09
CA LEU A 26 4.27 -16.24 6.67
C LEU A 26 4.78 -17.27 5.66
N ALA A 27 4.31 -17.22 4.40
CA ALA A 27 4.85 -18.07 3.34
C ALA A 27 6.35 -17.82 3.12
N SER A 28 6.78 -16.56 3.19
CA SER A 28 8.20 -16.19 3.09
C SER A 28 9.03 -16.73 4.25
N LEU A 29 8.48 -16.72 5.47
CA LEU A 29 9.09 -17.33 6.65
C LEU A 29 9.20 -18.86 6.51
N PHE A 30 8.15 -19.54 6.05
CA PHE A 30 8.20 -20.98 5.80
C PHE A 30 9.25 -21.34 4.74
N GLY A 31 9.36 -20.55 3.68
CA GLY A 31 10.42 -20.71 2.68
C GLY A 31 11.82 -20.48 3.24
N ALA A 32 12.01 -19.49 4.11
CA ALA A 32 13.29 -19.22 4.75
C ALA A 32 13.73 -20.37 5.68
N LEU A 33 12.80 -20.93 6.46
CA LEU A 33 13.05 -22.09 7.31
C LEU A 33 13.35 -23.35 6.50
N TRP A 34 12.72 -23.52 5.33
CA TRP A 34 12.94 -24.67 4.46
C TRP A 34 14.35 -24.71 3.84
N ILE A 35 14.97 -23.55 3.64
CA ILE A 35 16.32 -23.41 3.07
C ILE A 35 17.38 -23.27 4.19
N ASP A 36 16.98 -23.45 5.47
CA ASP A 36 17.83 -23.23 6.65
C ASP A 36 18.55 -21.86 6.62
N LEU A 37 17.83 -20.83 6.17
CA LEU A 37 18.39 -19.49 6.08
C LEU A 37 18.66 -18.97 7.51
N PRO A 38 19.87 -18.44 7.79
CA PRO A 38 20.18 -17.88 9.11
C PRO A 38 19.16 -16.83 9.52
N MET A 39 18.68 -16.92 10.76
CA MET A 39 17.64 -16.02 11.28
C MET A 39 18.10 -14.56 11.24
N ASP A 40 19.40 -14.31 11.41
CA ASP A 40 20.01 -12.99 11.29
C ASP A 40 19.77 -12.37 9.91
N ALA A 41 19.87 -13.17 8.83
CA ALA A 41 19.63 -12.71 7.47
C ALA A 41 18.15 -12.37 7.24
N VAL A 42 17.23 -13.16 7.81
CA VAL A 42 15.79 -12.87 7.78
C VAL A 42 15.49 -11.55 8.49
N MET A 43 16.07 -11.35 9.68
CA MET A 43 15.89 -10.14 10.48
C MET A 43 16.40 -8.88 9.74
N ILE A 44 17.58 -8.97 9.12
CA ILE A 44 18.15 -7.88 8.29
C ILE A 44 17.23 -7.55 7.12
N GLN A 45 16.69 -8.57 6.44
CA GLN A 45 15.82 -8.38 5.29
C GLN A 45 14.48 -7.72 5.68
N VAL A 46 13.91 -8.11 6.82
CA VAL A 46 12.70 -7.49 7.38
C VAL A 46 12.96 -6.02 7.73
N ALA A 47 14.07 -5.74 8.42
CA ALA A 47 14.46 -4.37 8.78
C ALA A 47 14.68 -3.48 7.53
N SER A 48 15.33 -4.02 6.50
CA SER A 48 15.50 -3.35 5.21
C SER A 48 14.16 -3.05 4.51
N GLY A 49 13.19 -3.97 4.63
CA GLY A 49 11.84 -3.80 4.09
C GLY A 49 11.06 -2.65 4.74
N VAL A 50 11.17 -2.49 6.05
CA VAL A 50 10.49 -1.42 6.81
C VAL A 50 11.16 -0.06 6.61
N ASN A 51 12.49 -0.03 6.44
CA ASN A 51 13.25 1.19 6.21
C ASN A 51 13.17 1.72 4.76
N LYS A 52 12.20 1.26 3.96
CA LYS A 52 12.02 1.77 2.59
C LYS A 52 11.46 3.20 2.63
N PHE A 53 12.18 4.12 2.00
CA PHE A 53 11.75 5.51 1.83
C PHE A 53 10.32 5.63 1.24
N SER A 54 9.93 4.70 0.36
CA SER A 54 8.57 4.65 -0.19
C SER A 54 7.47 4.48 0.87
N LEU A 55 7.75 3.83 2.01
CA LEU A 55 6.78 3.70 3.10
C LEU A 55 6.56 5.02 3.84
N LEU A 56 7.55 5.94 3.83
CA LEU A 56 7.38 7.30 4.34
C LEU A 56 6.42 8.13 3.47
N ALA A 57 6.21 7.75 2.21
CA ALA A 57 5.26 8.44 1.36
C ALA A 57 3.84 8.39 1.95
N ILE A 58 3.43 7.27 2.56
CA ILE A 58 2.08 7.13 3.15
C ILE A 58 1.82 8.19 4.24
N PRO A 59 2.63 8.29 5.32
CA PRO A 59 2.39 9.29 6.36
C PRO A 59 2.56 10.72 5.83
N PHE A 60 3.50 10.97 4.91
CA PHE A 60 3.64 12.31 4.32
C PHE A 60 2.47 12.70 3.42
N PHE A 61 1.88 11.77 2.66
CA PHE A 61 0.67 12.02 1.90
C PHE A 61 -0.53 12.25 2.81
N VAL A 62 -0.67 11.48 3.89
CA VAL A 62 -1.73 11.71 4.89
C VAL A 62 -1.56 13.07 5.56
N LEU A 63 -0.33 13.44 5.94
CA LEU A 63 -0.02 14.74 6.52
C LEU A 63 -0.30 15.88 5.54
N ALA A 64 0.16 15.77 4.30
CA ALA A 64 -0.11 16.76 3.26
C ALA A 64 -1.61 16.89 3.01
N GLY A 65 -2.35 15.78 2.92
CA GLY A 65 -3.79 15.77 2.77
C GLY A 65 -4.52 16.46 3.94
N ALA A 66 -4.09 16.19 5.17
CA ALA A 66 -4.63 16.85 6.37
C ALA A 66 -4.36 18.36 6.36
N LEU A 67 -3.14 18.77 6.02
CA LEU A 67 -2.78 20.19 5.88
C LEU A 67 -3.59 20.88 4.77
N MET A 68 -3.83 20.20 3.64
CA MET A 68 -4.64 20.74 2.55
C MET A 68 -6.12 20.88 2.94
N ALA A 69 -6.64 19.93 3.71
CA ALA A 69 -8.01 19.95 4.22
C ALA A 69 -8.20 21.09 5.24
N GLU A 70 -7.34 21.16 6.26
CA GLU A 70 -7.40 22.17 7.32
C GLU A 70 -7.13 23.59 6.78
N GLY A 71 -6.16 23.71 5.87
CA GLY A 71 -5.79 24.98 5.23
C GLY A 71 -6.76 25.46 4.16
N GLY A 72 -7.85 24.72 3.89
CA GLY A 72 -8.86 25.05 2.88
C GLY A 72 -8.37 24.96 1.42
N MET A 73 -7.14 24.52 1.19
CA MET A 73 -6.56 24.31 -0.14
C MET A 73 -7.37 23.31 -0.95
N SER A 74 -7.78 22.19 -0.34
CA SER A 74 -8.61 21.16 -1.01
C SER A 74 -9.90 21.77 -1.56
N ARG A 75 -10.57 22.64 -0.79
CA ARG A 75 -11.80 23.32 -1.21
C ARG A 75 -11.56 24.30 -2.36
N ARG A 76 -10.44 25.02 -2.35
CA ARG A 76 -10.05 25.96 -3.43
C ARG A 76 -9.73 25.21 -4.73
N LEU A 77 -9.03 24.08 -4.65
CA LEU A 77 -8.73 23.22 -5.81
C LEU A 77 -10.01 22.65 -6.42
N VAL A 78 -10.91 22.10 -5.60
CA VAL A 78 -12.21 21.58 -6.06
C VAL A 78 -13.06 22.69 -6.70
N ALA A 79 -13.08 23.89 -6.12
CA ALA A 79 -13.80 25.03 -6.68
C ALA A 79 -13.22 25.44 -8.05
N PHE A 80 -11.89 25.47 -8.18
CA PHE A 80 -11.21 25.77 -9.44
C PHE A 80 -11.53 24.73 -10.53
N ALA A 81 -11.40 23.44 -10.23
CA ALA A 81 -11.76 22.37 -11.16
C ALA A 81 -13.25 22.43 -11.53
N SER A 82 -14.13 22.78 -10.58
CA SER A 82 -15.57 22.96 -10.83
C SER A 82 -15.88 24.10 -11.80
N VAL A 83 -15.07 25.17 -11.82
CA VAL A 83 -15.23 26.24 -12.82
C VAL A 83 -14.85 25.75 -14.22
N LEU A 84 -13.86 24.86 -14.34
CA LEU A 84 -13.38 24.35 -15.63
C LEU A 84 -14.31 23.32 -16.28
N VAL A 85 -15.01 22.49 -15.49
CA VAL A 85 -15.83 21.37 -16.02
C VAL A 85 -17.24 21.26 -15.42
N GLY A 86 -17.61 22.11 -14.46
CA GLY A 86 -18.88 22.02 -13.73
C GLY A 86 -20.13 22.34 -14.56
N PHE A 87 -19.97 22.91 -15.75
CA PHE A 87 -21.07 23.15 -16.70
C PHE A 87 -21.53 21.87 -17.43
N VAL A 88 -20.76 20.79 -17.37
CA VAL A 88 -21.13 19.49 -17.97
C VAL A 88 -22.00 18.69 -17.00
N ARG A 89 -23.06 18.04 -17.49
CA ARG A 89 -23.86 17.09 -16.69
C ARG A 89 -22.95 16.01 -16.09
N GLY A 90 -22.97 15.85 -14.76
CA GLY A 90 -22.02 14.98 -14.04
C GLY A 90 -20.69 15.65 -13.68
N GLY A 91 -20.60 16.98 -13.79
CA GLY A 91 -19.38 17.77 -13.59
C GLY A 91 -18.66 17.50 -12.27
N LEU A 92 -19.37 17.20 -11.17
CA LEU A 92 -18.74 16.84 -9.89
C LEU A 92 -17.90 15.55 -9.97
N SER A 93 -18.33 14.56 -10.76
CA SER A 93 -17.54 13.34 -10.99
C SER A 93 -16.29 13.63 -11.83
N LEU A 94 -16.38 14.54 -12.80
CA LEU A 94 -15.24 14.99 -13.59
C LEU A 94 -14.25 15.82 -12.75
N VAL A 95 -14.77 16.64 -11.83
CA VAL A 95 -13.97 17.40 -10.86
C VAL A 95 -13.15 16.46 -9.98
N ASN A 96 -13.71 15.34 -9.52
CA ASN A 96 -12.97 14.36 -8.73
C ASN A 96 -11.86 13.64 -9.50
N ILE A 97 -11.94 13.58 -10.82
CA ILE A 97 -10.88 12.98 -11.67
C ILE A 97 -9.78 14.01 -11.98
N LEU A 98 -10.13 15.29 -12.07
CA LEU A 98 -9.22 16.38 -12.43
C LEU A 98 -8.48 17.02 -11.24
N ALA A 99 -8.99 16.88 -10.02
CA ALA A 99 -8.41 17.43 -8.79
C ALA A 99 -7.44 16.43 -8.12
#